data_AF-A0A2P8F778-F1
#
_entry.id   AF-A0A2P8F778-F1
#
_cell.length_a   1.000
_cell.length_b   1.000
_cell.length_c   1.000
_cell.angle_alpha   90.00
_cell.angle_beta   90.00
_cell.angle_gamma   90.00
#
_symmetry.space_group_name_H-M   'P 1'
#
loop_
_entity.id
_entity.type
_entity.pdbx_description
1 polymer ?
#
loop_
_entity_poly.entity_id
_entity_poly.type
_entity_poly.pdbx_seq_one_letter_code
_entity_poly.pdbx_strand_id
1 'polypeptide(L)'
;MRTTRLVHYLLITLGLCILLNVLSLSPRTEMAAHASSYRNDGVESSSHGEHGARKDHDRDGREYDDEGEDDEGLGKDRDDHPNEPKEPEEPKEPKEPEEPKEPEEPKEPKEPEEPKEPKEPEEPKEPEEPKEPEAPKAPEAPVSPERLIQEPWEPSPGSIAAELRPSRQAGGTVVILPASGNPEIVAIGPTNQSNSAIAALDGIGATFLRSQELSSLGFRALFFEYPWGQSMEEAVDALAAVAPEMRVAFNTIYRFSGGSPRLYASSLVGAEPREGCRLPRSVKIGMIDGPIDTLHPALASARVSSISLLRKNERAALSAHGTAIAGLLVGQDPAGELMGFARGAELLNVEIFSRRWGRARADTERIVVALDYLIRRGFSVINMSFAGPYNAALELVLDALADQGALMFAAAGNSGKQSAPLPAGAANVIAVTAVDSDLRRFRAAGYGQHVEFSAPGVDLYVAHPKGDRYVSGTSYAVPVVTALAAGYVARGSTSLQALRRKLSSSVRDLGAPGRDPLFGWGLVTTPWC
;
A
#
# COMPACT_ATOMS: atom_id res chain seq x y z
N MET A 1 74.96 3.45 -39.38
CA MET A 1 75.08 2.35 -38.40
C MET A 1 73.74 1.59 -38.40
N ARG A 2 73.72 0.26 -38.53
CA ARG A 2 73.62 -0.73 -37.42
C ARG A 2 72.49 -0.39 -36.42
N THR A 3 71.49 -1.24 -36.14
CA THR A 3 71.21 -2.64 -36.59
C THR A 3 69.78 -3.08 -36.22
N THR A 4 69.11 -3.88 -37.08
CA THR A 4 68.15 -5.02 -36.82
C THR A 4 67.06 -4.91 -35.72
N ARG A 5 65.81 -5.42 -35.79
CA ARG A 5 65.15 -6.61 -36.42
C ARG A 5 63.62 -6.33 -36.59
N LEU A 6 62.72 -7.08 -37.23
CA LEU A 6 62.60 -8.08 -38.34
C LEU A 6 61.10 -7.96 -38.80
N VAL A 7 60.68 -7.98 -40.08
CA VAL A 7 60.41 -9.15 -40.97
C VAL A 7 59.39 -10.14 -40.38
N HIS A 8 58.29 -10.57 -41.02
CA HIS A 8 57.57 -10.27 -42.30
C HIS A 8 56.08 -10.74 -42.14
N TYR A 9 55.04 -10.26 -42.87
CA TYR A 9 54.62 -10.59 -44.25
C TYR A 9 54.48 -12.13 -44.53
N LEU A 10 53.44 -12.68 -45.20
CA LEU A 10 52.19 -12.14 -45.78
C LEU A 10 51.23 -13.28 -46.29
N LEU A 11 49.89 -13.10 -46.17
CA LEU A 11 48.80 -13.69 -47.00
C LEU A 11 48.47 -15.22 -47.04
N ILE A 12 47.28 -15.52 -47.62
CA ILE A 12 46.76 -16.80 -48.18
C ILE A 12 46.28 -17.88 -47.16
N THR A 13 45.07 -18.49 -47.21
CA THR A 13 43.78 -18.29 -47.96
C THR A 13 42.63 -19.16 -47.38
N LEU A 14 41.36 -18.80 -47.67
CA LEU A 14 40.13 -19.67 -47.75
C LEU A 14 39.57 -20.35 -46.48
N GLY A 15 38.22 -20.40 -46.34
CA GLY A 15 37.51 -21.30 -45.40
C GLY A 15 36.05 -20.93 -45.07
N LEU A 16 35.07 -21.67 -45.61
CA LEU A 16 33.60 -21.51 -45.47
C LEU A 16 33.01 -21.87 -44.08
N CYS A 17 32.00 -21.10 -43.62
CA CYS A 17 30.73 -21.51 -42.96
C CYS A 17 30.78 -22.35 -41.63
N ILE A 18 29.72 -22.69 -40.86
CA ILE A 18 28.24 -22.58 -40.99
C ILE A 18 27.49 -22.77 -39.62
N LEU A 19 26.16 -22.56 -39.59
CA LEU A 19 25.11 -22.96 -38.59
C LEU A 19 25.26 -22.50 -37.11
N LEU A 20 24.23 -22.07 -36.33
CA LEU A 20 22.75 -21.93 -36.42
C LEU A 20 21.96 -23.22 -35.98
N ASN A 21 21.04 -23.33 -34.98
CA ASN A 21 20.09 -22.40 -34.27
C ASN A 21 19.76 -22.88 -32.79
N VAL A 22 18.75 -22.30 -32.09
CA VAL A 22 18.34 -22.48 -30.65
C VAL A 22 17.00 -23.26 -30.43
N LEU A 23 16.59 -23.51 -29.17
CA LEU A 23 15.22 -23.84 -28.63
C LEU A 23 14.54 -25.22 -28.86
N SER A 24 14.10 -25.82 -27.72
CA SER A 24 12.74 -26.34 -27.37
C SER A 24 12.02 -27.40 -28.22
N LEU A 25 11.39 -28.40 -27.56
CA LEU A 25 9.90 -28.57 -27.54
C LEU A 25 9.39 -29.75 -26.68
N SER A 26 8.07 -29.79 -26.45
CA SER A 26 7.30 -30.85 -25.77
C SER A 26 6.72 -31.90 -26.73
N PRO A 27 6.00 -32.91 -26.22
CA PRO A 27 4.72 -33.28 -26.87
C PRO A 27 3.52 -33.44 -25.89
N ARG A 28 2.34 -33.72 -26.47
CA ARG A 28 1.02 -33.91 -25.82
C ARG A 28 0.43 -35.29 -26.21
N THR A 29 -0.48 -35.83 -25.40
CA THR A 29 -1.77 -36.56 -25.68
C THR A 29 -2.20 -37.33 -24.40
N GLU A 30 -3.43 -37.85 -24.16
CA GLU A 30 -4.70 -37.87 -24.92
C GLU A 30 -5.94 -37.85 -23.98
N MET A 31 -7.15 -38.12 -24.50
CA MET A 31 -8.45 -38.12 -23.77
C MET A 31 -9.04 -39.52 -23.56
N ALA A 32 -9.86 -39.73 -22.51
CA ALA A 32 -11.09 -40.53 -22.55
C ALA A 32 -11.96 -40.33 -21.29
N ALA A 33 -13.26 -40.60 -21.39
CA ALA A 33 -14.27 -40.30 -20.36
C ALA A 33 -14.71 -41.52 -19.53
N HIS A 34 -15.32 -41.26 -18.37
CA HIS A 34 -16.55 -41.95 -17.94
C HIS A 34 -17.30 -41.14 -16.87
N ALA A 35 -18.62 -41.34 -16.77
CA ALA A 35 -19.47 -40.73 -15.75
C ALA A 35 -20.60 -41.69 -15.34
N SER A 36 -21.01 -41.70 -14.06
CA SER A 36 -22.39 -42.00 -13.61
C SER A 36 -22.63 -41.71 -12.12
N SER A 37 -23.84 -41.22 -11.83
CA SER A 37 -24.68 -41.47 -10.64
C SER A 37 -24.11 -41.46 -9.21
N TYR A 38 -24.54 -40.45 -8.44
CA TYR A 38 -25.30 -40.59 -7.19
C TYR A 38 -25.07 -41.80 -6.27
N ARG A 39 -24.73 -41.49 -5.01
CA ARG A 39 -25.58 -41.91 -3.88
C ARG A 39 -25.59 -40.83 -2.80
N ASN A 40 -26.75 -40.54 -2.25
CA ASN A 40 -26.97 -39.57 -1.18
C ASN A 40 -28.07 -40.14 -0.28
N ASP A 41 -27.68 -40.58 0.91
CA ASP A 41 -28.58 -41.16 1.91
C ASP A 41 -28.30 -40.43 3.24
N GLY A 42 -29.37 -39.97 3.90
CA GLY A 42 -29.30 -39.24 5.18
C GLY A 42 -30.55 -39.46 6.00
N VAL A 43 -30.47 -39.13 7.28
CA VAL A 43 -31.55 -39.15 8.28
C VAL A 43 -31.26 -37.89 9.13
N GLU A 44 -32.06 -36.83 9.10
CA GLU A 44 -33.36 -36.67 9.79
C GLU A 44 -33.26 -36.88 11.32
N SER A 45 -33.92 -36.10 12.19
CA SER A 45 -35.07 -35.21 11.97
C SER A 45 -35.07 -34.00 12.93
N SER A 46 -35.86 -32.97 12.57
CA SER A 46 -36.81 -32.16 13.39
C SER A 46 -36.50 -31.77 14.87
N SER A 47 -37.02 -30.67 15.44
CA SER A 47 -38.18 -29.83 15.06
C SER A 47 -38.13 -28.41 15.70
N HIS A 48 -39.10 -27.55 15.33
CA HIS A 48 -39.70 -26.35 15.97
C HIS A 48 -39.24 -25.91 17.39
N GLY A 49 -39.33 -24.62 17.78
CA GLY A 49 -40.02 -23.48 17.15
C GLY A 49 -39.78 -22.15 17.92
N GLU A 50 -40.63 -21.14 17.70
CA GLU A 50 -40.37 -19.73 18.07
C GLU A 50 -40.95 -19.24 19.42
N HIS A 51 -40.47 -18.05 19.83
CA HIS A 51 -41.11 -17.05 20.74
C HIS A 51 -41.17 -17.32 22.26
N GLY A 52 -41.24 -16.22 23.02
CA GLY A 52 -41.47 -16.18 24.47
C GLY A 52 -40.71 -15.04 25.17
N ALA A 53 -41.36 -14.28 26.06
CA ALA A 53 -40.74 -13.16 26.76
C ALA A 53 -41.39 -12.83 28.13
N ARG A 54 -40.60 -12.17 29.00
CA ARG A 54 -40.97 -11.38 30.21
C ARG A 54 -41.50 -12.11 31.47
N LYS A 55 -40.72 -11.90 32.54
CA LYS A 55 -41.07 -11.35 33.88
C LYS A 55 -41.92 -12.13 34.91
N ASP A 56 -41.36 -12.11 36.13
CA ASP A 56 -41.91 -11.86 37.48
C ASP A 56 -43.22 -12.53 37.96
N HIS A 57 -43.17 -13.27 39.09
CA HIS A 57 -43.77 -12.84 40.38
C HIS A 57 -43.40 -13.76 41.58
N ASP A 58 -43.92 -13.44 42.77
CA ASP A 58 -43.40 -13.81 44.11
C ASP A 58 -44.26 -14.83 44.92
N ARG A 59 -43.83 -15.04 46.19
CA ARG A 59 -44.59 -15.53 47.38
C ARG A 59 -44.85 -17.04 47.53
N ASP A 60 -45.07 -17.58 48.74
CA ASP A 60 -45.19 -16.97 50.09
C ASP A 60 -44.69 -17.92 51.22
N GLY A 61 -44.51 -17.45 52.46
CA GLY A 61 -44.19 -18.32 53.62
C GLY A 61 -44.00 -17.63 54.98
N ARG A 62 -44.87 -17.95 55.96
CA ARG A 62 -44.82 -17.57 57.40
C ARG A 62 -44.03 -18.62 58.22
N GLU A 63 -43.81 -18.59 59.54
CA GLU A 63 -44.25 -17.83 60.74
C GLU A 63 -42.98 -17.62 61.65
N TYR A 64 -42.90 -16.99 62.84
CA TYR A 64 -43.85 -16.48 63.88
C TYR A 64 -43.14 -15.38 64.75
N ASP A 65 -43.74 -14.93 65.86
CA ASP A 65 -43.29 -13.83 66.77
C ASP A 65 -42.75 -14.33 68.14
N ASP A 66 -42.07 -13.48 68.96
CA ASP A 66 -42.58 -12.99 70.27
C ASP A 66 -41.68 -11.91 70.97
N GLU A 67 -42.22 -11.30 72.06
CA GLU A 67 -41.74 -10.29 73.07
C GLU A 67 -40.23 -9.91 73.21
N GLY A 68 -39.80 -8.71 73.66
CA GLY A 68 -40.47 -7.54 74.27
C GLY A 68 -39.50 -6.39 74.68
N GLU A 69 -39.96 -5.41 75.49
CA GLU A 69 -39.25 -4.16 75.94
C GLU A 69 -38.53 -4.35 77.32
N ASP A 70 -37.74 -3.45 77.95
CA ASP A 70 -37.37 -2.00 77.85
C ASP A 70 -35.82 -1.78 78.02
N ASP A 71 -35.13 -0.65 78.33
CA ASP A 71 -35.37 0.81 78.62
C ASP A 71 -34.08 1.63 78.23
N GLU A 72 -34.05 2.97 78.40
CA GLU A 72 -32.86 3.85 78.15
C GLU A 72 -31.94 4.08 79.39
N GLY A 73 -30.69 4.56 79.17
CA GLY A 73 -30.15 5.62 80.06
C GLY A 73 -28.65 5.69 80.44
N LEU A 74 -28.05 6.85 80.13
CA LEU A 74 -27.10 7.62 80.97
C LEU A 74 -25.69 7.05 81.31
N GLY A 75 -24.72 7.36 80.44
CA GLY A 75 -23.29 7.08 80.63
C GLY A 75 -22.50 7.98 81.61
N LYS A 76 -21.16 7.94 81.48
CA LYS A 76 -20.16 8.89 82.03
C LYS A 76 -18.78 8.66 81.40
N ASP A 77 -17.96 9.71 81.41
CA ASP A 77 -16.57 9.71 80.93
C ASP A 77 -15.61 8.97 81.89
N ARG A 78 -14.49 8.46 81.35
CA ARG A 78 -13.11 8.62 81.88
C ARG A 78 -12.03 7.85 81.09
N ASP A 79 -11.00 8.61 80.72
CA ASP A 79 -9.55 8.40 80.96
C ASP A 79 -8.83 7.08 80.58
N ASP A 80 -7.69 7.27 79.90
CA ASP A 80 -6.42 6.51 79.92
C ASP A 80 -6.40 4.96 79.82
N HIS A 81 -5.96 4.44 78.67
CA HIS A 81 -4.51 4.20 78.44
C HIS A 81 -4.23 3.69 76.99
N PRO A 82 -3.12 4.11 76.34
CA PRO A 82 -2.67 3.51 75.08
C PRO A 82 -1.93 2.20 75.33
N ASN A 83 -2.16 1.19 74.49
CA ASN A 83 -1.49 -0.10 74.57
C ASN A 83 -0.18 -0.08 73.73
N GLU A 84 0.90 -0.63 74.26
CA GLU A 84 2.24 -0.50 73.65
C GLU A 84 2.39 -1.35 72.36
N PRO A 85 3.09 -0.85 71.33
CA PRO A 85 3.44 -1.65 70.16
C PRO A 85 4.54 -2.66 70.50
N LYS A 86 4.37 -3.92 70.10
CA LYS A 86 5.40 -4.96 70.26
C LYS A 86 6.58 -4.71 69.31
N GLU A 87 7.78 -4.98 69.81
CA GLU A 87 9.02 -4.95 69.02
C GLU A 87 9.00 -6.01 67.89
N PRO A 88 9.63 -5.73 66.73
CA PRO A 88 9.78 -6.70 65.65
C PRO A 88 10.92 -7.70 65.94
N GLU A 89 10.75 -8.97 65.57
CA GLU A 89 11.82 -9.98 65.67
C GLU A 89 12.97 -9.68 64.68
N GLU A 90 14.20 -9.97 65.09
CA GLU A 90 15.40 -9.77 64.28
C GLU A 90 15.46 -10.71 63.05
N PRO A 91 15.96 -10.24 61.89
CA PRO A 91 16.08 -11.06 60.69
C PRO A 91 17.21 -12.10 60.86
N LYS A 92 16.91 -13.36 60.54
CA LYS A 92 17.89 -14.46 60.58
C LYS A 92 18.96 -14.27 59.50
N GLU A 93 20.22 -14.51 59.88
CA GLU A 93 21.37 -14.38 58.98
C GLU A 93 21.25 -15.30 57.75
N PRO A 94 21.69 -14.85 56.56
CA PRO A 94 21.71 -15.68 55.36
C PRO A 94 22.79 -16.76 55.48
N LYS A 95 22.49 -17.97 54.99
CA LYS A 95 23.50 -19.02 54.85
C LYS A 95 24.50 -18.65 53.75
N GLU A 96 25.77 -18.97 53.98
CA GLU A 96 26.81 -18.89 52.96
C GLU A 96 26.49 -19.80 51.76
N PRO A 97 26.82 -19.39 50.53
CA PRO A 97 26.63 -20.21 49.33
C PRO A 97 27.67 -21.34 49.26
N GLU A 98 27.25 -22.53 48.80
CA GLU A 98 28.19 -23.62 48.49
C GLU A 98 29.09 -23.24 47.30
N GLU A 99 30.36 -23.65 47.36
CA GLU A 99 31.32 -23.37 46.29
C GLU A 99 30.94 -24.06 44.96
N PRO A 100 31.10 -23.38 43.81
CA PRO A 100 30.78 -23.97 42.51
C PRO A 100 31.79 -25.07 42.17
N LYS A 101 31.27 -26.24 41.76
CA LYS A 101 32.12 -27.33 41.25
C LYS A 101 32.82 -26.91 39.97
N GLU A 102 34.09 -27.28 39.83
CA GLU A 102 34.87 -27.05 38.62
C GLU A 102 34.21 -27.72 37.39
N PRO A 103 34.23 -27.07 36.22
CA PRO A 103 33.68 -27.64 34.99
C PRO A 103 34.56 -28.78 34.46
N GLU A 104 33.95 -29.87 33.97
CA GLU A 104 34.68 -30.90 33.23
C GLU A 104 35.30 -30.34 31.95
N GLU A 105 36.52 -30.77 31.63
CA GLU A 105 37.24 -30.30 30.45
C GLU A 105 36.50 -30.64 29.13
N PRO A 106 36.48 -29.72 28.13
CA PRO A 106 35.86 -30.00 26.85
C PRO A 106 36.58 -31.15 26.11
N LYS A 107 35.83 -32.18 25.73
CA LYS A 107 36.35 -33.24 24.84
C LYS A 107 36.69 -32.63 23.48
N GLU A 108 37.89 -32.91 22.99
CA GLU A 108 38.39 -32.38 21.72
C GLU A 108 37.41 -32.66 20.57
N PRO A 109 37.14 -31.67 19.69
CA PRO A 109 36.30 -31.88 18.52
C PRO A 109 37.03 -32.81 17.54
N LYS A 110 36.33 -33.81 17.01
CA LYS A 110 36.84 -34.62 15.91
C LYS A 110 37.09 -33.73 14.69
N GLU A 111 38.21 -33.96 14.01
CA GLU A 111 38.52 -33.32 12.73
C GLU A 111 37.40 -33.60 11.71
N PRO A 112 36.98 -32.60 10.91
CA PRO A 112 35.99 -32.80 9.86
C PRO A 112 36.59 -33.60 8.70
N GLU A 113 35.84 -34.55 8.14
CA GLU A 113 36.24 -35.25 6.91
C GLU A 113 36.36 -34.25 5.74
N GLU A 114 37.41 -34.38 4.93
CA GLU A 114 37.65 -33.48 3.81
C GLU A 114 36.49 -33.51 2.78
N PRO A 115 36.00 -32.35 2.32
CA PRO A 115 34.92 -32.30 1.34
C PRO A 115 35.44 -32.80 -0.02
N LYS A 116 34.81 -33.86 -0.53
CA LYS A 116 35.12 -34.41 -1.86
C LYS A 116 34.96 -33.35 -2.93
N GLU A 117 35.97 -33.23 -3.80
CA GLU A 117 35.99 -32.23 -4.86
C GLU A 117 34.74 -32.30 -5.75
N PRO A 118 34.10 -31.16 -6.06
CA PRO A 118 32.99 -31.12 -7.00
C PRO A 118 33.50 -31.42 -8.41
N LYS A 119 32.78 -32.27 -9.16
CA LYS A 119 33.08 -32.47 -10.58
C LYS A 119 32.86 -31.16 -11.35
N GLU A 120 33.77 -30.88 -12.27
CA GLU A 120 33.65 -29.74 -13.19
C GLU A 120 32.36 -29.84 -14.02
N PRO A 121 31.65 -28.71 -14.24
CA PRO A 121 30.47 -28.68 -15.10
C PRO A 121 30.89 -28.67 -16.59
N GLU A 122 30.15 -29.41 -17.43
CA GLU A 122 30.35 -29.37 -18.89
C GLU A 122 29.97 -27.99 -19.46
N GLU A 123 30.74 -27.52 -20.45
CA GLU A 123 30.56 -26.19 -21.03
C GLU A 123 29.24 -26.05 -21.82
N PRO A 124 28.49 -24.95 -21.67
CA PRO A 124 27.27 -24.70 -22.43
C PRO A 124 27.59 -24.27 -23.86
N LYS A 125 26.85 -24.81 -24.85
CA LYS A 125 26.96 -24.40 -26.26
C LYS A 125 26.32 -23.03 -26.50
N GLU A 126 26.94 -22.26 -27.39
CA GLU A 126 26.53 -20.89 -27.73
C GLU A 126 25.18 -20.82 -28.47
N PRO A 127 24.36 -19.76 -28.24
CA PRO A 127 23.16 -19.44 -29.00
C PRO A 127 23.44 -18.49 -30.19
N GLU A 128 22.48 -18.36 -31.11
CA GLU A 128 22.52 -17.30 -32.15
C GLU A 128 22.26 -15.89 -31.62
N GLU A 129 22.72 -14.93 -32.42
CA GLU A 129 22.21 -13.56 -32.48
C GLU A 129 20.76 -13.53 -33.04
N PRO A 130 19.81 -12.81 -32.40
CA PRO A 130 18.50 -12.55 -32.97
C PRO A 130 18.55 -11.42 -34.01
N LYS A 131 17.61 -11.42 -34.97
CA LYS A 131 17.49 -10.35 -35.97
C LYS A 131 16.94 -9.04 -35.39
N GLU A 132 17.44 -7.92 -35.89
CA GLU A 132 17.03 -6.56 -35.48
C GLU A 132 15.57 -6.21 -35.84
N PRO A 133 14.86 -5.44 -35.00
CA PRO A 133 13.56 -4.85 -35.31
C PRO A 133 13.67 -3.47 -35.99
N GLU A 134 12.70 -3.12 -36.84
CA GLU A 134 12.65 -1.80 -37.51
C GLU A 134 12.27 -0.65 -36.58
N ALA A 135 12.77 0.56 -36.86
CA ALA A 135 12.65 1.74 -36.00
C ALA A 135 11.31 2.50 -36.17
N PRO A 136 10.70 3.01 -35.08
CA PRO A 136 9.47 3.81 -35.13
C PRO A 136 9.72 5.26 -35.58
N LYS A 137 8.69 5.90 -36.16
CA LYS A 137 8.72 7.32 -36.57
C LYS A 137 8.37 8.26 -35.41
N ALA A 138 8.95 9.46 -35.44
CA ALA A 138 8.78 10.48 -34.41
C ALA A 138 7.45 11.28 -34.54
N PRO A 139 6.86 11.75 -33.42
CA PRO A 139 5.70 12.65 -33.40
C PRO A 139 6.07 14.14 -33.42
N GLU A 140 5.10 14.99 -33.74
CA GLU A 140 5.26 16.46 -33.82
C GLU A 140 4.93 17.20 -32.50
N ALA A 141 5.20 18.51 -32.45
CA ALA A 141 5.30 19.31 -31.23
C ALA A 141 3.96 19.95 -30.74
N PRO A 142 3.83 20.28 -29.42
CA PRO A 142 2.59 20.78 -28.81
C PRO A 142 2.45 22.32 -28.84
N VAL A 143 1.26 22.81 -28.49
CA VAL A 143 0.93 24.25 -28.28
C VAL A 143 0.30 24.45 -26.89
N SER A 144 0.44 25.66 -26.33
CA SER A 144 0.36 25.97 -24.89
C SER A 144 -1.04 26.18 -24.28
N PRO A 145 -1.20 26.01 -22.94
CA PRO A 145 -2.50 26.10 -22.25
C PRO A 145 -2.71 27.44 -21.50
N GLU A 146 -3.96 27.90 -21.39
CA GLU A 146 -4.27 29.07 -20.54
C GLU A 146 -5.69 29.08 -19.94
N ARG A 147 -5.75 29.33 -18.62
CA ARG A 147 -6.92 29.69 -17.78
C ARG A 147 -8.07 28.69 -17.63
N LEU A 148 -8.06 27.99 -16.51
CA LEU A 148 -9.28 27.73 -15.70
C LEU A 148 -9.04 28.27 -14.28
N ILE A 149 -10.04 28.96 -13.71
CA ILE A 149 -9.99 29.52 -12.36
C ILE A 149 -11.24 29.10 -11.59
N GLN A 150 -11.00 28.20 -10.63
CA GLN A 150 -11.75 27.98 -9.38
C GLN A 150 -13.20 27.46 -9.42
N GLU A 151 -13.59 27.01 -8.23
CA GLU A 151 -14.64 26.05 -7.86
C GLU A 151 -15.80 26.76 -7.08
N PRO A 152 -16.87 26.10 -6.56
CA PRO A 152 -17.01 24.68 -6.21
C PRO A 152 -18.31 23.96 -6.64
N TRP A 153 -18.41 22.68 -6.27
CA TRP A 153 -19.51 21.74 -6.55
C TRP A 153 -19.99 21.06 -5.26
N GLU A 154 -21.31 20.88 -5.11
CA GLU A 154 -21.91 20.08 -4.02
C GLU A 154 -23.10 19.23 -4.51
N PRO A 155 -23.06 17.89 -4.35
CA PRO A 155 -24.21 17.01 -4.53
C PRO A 155 -24.75 16.48 -3.18
N SER A 156 -26.07 16.46 -3.02
CA SER A 156 -26.76 15.84 -1.88
C SER A 156 -27.50 14.54 -2.28
N PRO A 157 -27.78 13.60 -1.34
CA PRO A 157 -27.50 12.20 -1.63
C PRO A 157 -28.69 11.35 -2.07
N GLY A 158 -28.53 10.62 -3.17
CA GLY A 158 -29.44 9.55 -3.60
C GLY A 158 -28.98 8.81 -4.87
N SER A 159 -29.33 7.52 -4.96
CA SER A 159 -29.38 6.67 -6.17
C SER A 159 -28.18 6.50 -7.13
N ILE A 160 -26.98 7.07 -6.92
CA ILE A 160 -25.78 6.80 -7.76
C ILE A 160 -25.16 5.39 -7.53
N ALA A 161 -25.98 4.40 -7.19
CA ALA A 161 -25.59 3.03 -6.82
C ALA A 161 -25.98 1.98 -7.90
N ALA A 162 -25.93 2.38 -9.17
CA ALA A 162 -25.80 1.45 -10.30
C ALA A 162 -24.33 1.49 -10.77
N GLU A 163 -23.72 0.33 -11.03
CA GLU A 163 -22.29 0.26 -11.37
C GLU A 163 -21.97 0.93 -12.71
N LEU A 164 -21.54 2.20 -12.66
CA LEU A 164 -20.98 2.91 -13.81
C LEU A 164 -19.67 2.23 -14.24
N ARG A 165 -19.63 1.68 -15.45
CA ARG A 165 -18.47 0.94 -15.97
C ARG A 165 -17.79 1.72 -17.11
N PRO A 166 -16.43 1.77 -17.17
CA PRO A 166 -15.71 2.38 -18.28
C PRO A 166 -16.07 1.72 -19.62
N SER A 167 -16.32 2.52 -20.66
CA SER A 167 -16.89 2.02 -21.91
C SER A 167 -15.91 1.36 -22.88
N ARG A 168 -16.50 0.71 -23.89
CA ARG A 168 -15.89 0.52 -25.22
C ARG A 168 -15.97 1.84 -26.01
N GLN A 169 -15.09 2.03 -27.00
CA GLN A 169 -15.10 3.24 -27.83
C GLN A 169 -16.17 3.17 -28.92
N ALA A 170 -16.95 4.24 -29.06
CA ALA A 170 -17.75 4.53 -30.25
C ALA A 170 -17.10 5.72 -30.97
N GLY A 171 -16.69 5.55 -32.23
CA GLY A 171 -16.05 6.63 -33.02
C GLY A 171 -14.82 7.26 -32.37
N GLY A 172 -14.06 6.50 -31.56
CA GLY A 172 -12.92 7.00 -30.77
C GLY A 172 -13.27 7.64 -29.43
N THR A 173 -14.52 8.07 -29.22
CA THR A 173 -15.00 8.69 -27.97
C THR A 173 -15.22 7.63 -26.89
N VAL A 174 -14.92 7.98 -25.63
CA VAL A 174 -15.20 7.15 -24.44
C VAL A 174 -16.42 7.73 -23.74
N VAL A 175 -17.38 6.87 -23.43
CA VAL A 175 -18.71 7.22 -22.89
C VAL A 175 -18.93 6.51 -21.55
N ILE A 176 -20.11 6.68 -20.96
CA ILE A 176 -20.58 5.85 -19.84
C ILE A 176 -21.40 4.66 -20.37
N LEU A 177 -21.24 3.48 -19.76
CA LEU A 177 -22.15 2.34 -19.95
C LEU A 177 -22.87 1.99 -18.63
N PRO A 178 -24.21 1.87 -18.62
CA PRO A 178 -24.96 1.18 -17.57
C PRO A 178 -24.70 -0.34 -17.59
N ALA A 179 -25.33 -1.07 -16.66
CA ALA A 179 -25.12 -2.52 -16.48
C ALA A 179 -25.52 -3.38 -17.69
N SER A 180 -26.42 -2.89 -18.53
CA SER A 180 -26.84 -3.44 -19.83
C SER A 180 -25.72 -3.45 -20.89
N GLY A 181 -24.78 -2.50 -20.80
CA GLY A 181 -23.70 -2.31 -21.75
C GLY A 181 -23.99 -1.38 -22.93
N ASN A 182 -25.18 -0.79 -23.02
CA ASN A 182 -25.54 0.27 -23.98
C ASN A 182 -24.83 1.61 -23.64
N PRO A 183 -24.59 2.52 -24.60
CA PRO A 183 -24.09 3.87 -24.31
C PRO A 183 -25.11 4.72 -23.55
N GLU A 184 -24.65 5.55 -22.61
CA GLU A 184 -25.47 6.59 -22.01
C GLU A 184 -25.42 7.89 -22.83
N ILE A 185 -26.59 8.49 -23.08
CA ILE A 185 -26.73 9.86 -23.62
C ILE A 185 -27.21 10.82 -22.52
N VAL A 186 -26.91 12.10 -22.71
CA VAL A 186 -27.40 13.20 -21.88
C VAL A 186 -28.08 14.25 -22.75
N ALA A 187 -29.28 14.66 -22.37
CA ALA A 187 -30.02 15.77 -22.97
C ALA A 187 -30.16 16.91 -21.94
N ILE A 188 -29.77 18.14 -22.30
CA ILE A 188 -29.76 19.29 -21.39
C ILE A 188 -30.42 20.48 -22.06
N GLY A 189 -31.27 21.19 -21.31
CA GLY A 189 -31.93 22.42 -21.76
C GLY A 189 -32.98 22.88 -20.75
N PRO A 190 -33.86 23.83 -21.13
CA PRO A 190 -34.86 24.43 -20.25
C PRO A 190 -35.77 23.42 -19.53
N THR A 191 -35.98 23.60 -18.23
CA THR A 191 -36.76 22.65 -17.40
C THR A 191 -38.21 22.48 -17.90
N ASN A 192 -38.80 23.49 -18.55
CA ASN A 192 -40.15 23.41 -19.13
C ASN A 192 -40.25 22.49 -20.37
N GLN A 193 -39.16 22.20 -21.07
CA GLN A 193 -39.14 21.27 -22.22
C GLN A 193 -38.84 19.82 -21.83
N SER A 194 -38.50 19.57 -20.56
CA SER A 194 -37.99 18.27 -20.10
C SER A 194 -38.95 17.10 -20.30
N ASN A 195 -40.25 17.28 -20.04
CA ASN A 195 -41.23 16.20 -20.18
C ASN A 195 -41.43 15.80 -21.66
N SER A 196 -41.43 16.78 -22.57
CA SER A 196 -41.46 16.54 -24.03
C SER A 196 -40.22 15.78 -24.49
N ALA A 197 -39.05 16.15 -23.97
CA ALA A 197 -37.79 15.49 -24.30
C ALA A 197 -37.71 14.04 -23.82
N ILE A 198 -38.27 13.72 -22.64
CA ILE A 198 -38.39 12.32 -22.16
C ILE A 198 -39.26 11.51 -23.13
N ALA A 199 -40.46 12.01 -23.47
CA ALA A 199 -41.37 11.29 -24.38
C ALA A 199 -40.80 11.11 -25.80
N ALA A 200 -40.05 12.09 -26.31
CA ALA A 200 -39.41 12.02 -27.62
C ALA A 200 -38.30 10.97 -27.69
N LEU A 201 -37.43 10.94 -26.66
CA LEU A 201 -36.29 10.02 -26.61
C LEU A 201 -36.72 8.58 -26.27
N ASP A 202 -37.71 8.41 -25.39
CA ASP A 202 -38.36 7.11 -25.14
C ASP A 202 -39.00 6.56 -26.43
N GLY A 203 -39.63 7.43 -27.23
CA GLY A 203 -40.24 7.08 -28.53
C GLY A 203 -39.28 6.56 -29.60
N ILE A 204 -37.98 6.80 -29.49
CA ILE A 204 -36.93 6.19 -30.34
C ILE A 204 -36.19 5.03 -29.66
N GLY A 205 -36.60 4.64 -28.45
CA GLY A 205 -36.05 3.52 -27.68
C GLY A 205 -34.98 3.89 -26.65
N ALA A 206 -34.77 5.17 -26.35
CA ALA A 206 -33.84 5.61 -25.32
C ALA A 206 -34.49 5.49 -23.92
N THR A 207 -34.03 4.54 -23.10
CA THR A 207 -34.63 4.28 -21.79
C THR A 207 -34.18 5.32 -20.76
N PHE A 208 -35.11 6.08 -20.17
CA PHE A 208 -34.79 7.10 -19.16
C PHE A 208 -34.19 6.49 -17.87
N LEU A 209 -33.05 7.01 -17.43
CA LEU A 209 -32.34 6.52 -16.25
C LEU A 209 -32.51 7.43 -15.03
N ARG A 210 -32.31 8.74 -15.21
CA ARG A 210 -32.32 9.75 -14.13
C ARG A 210 -32.35 11.17 -14.69
N SER A 211 -32.59 12.15 -13.81
CA SER A 211 -32.44 13.57 -14.13
C SER A 211 -31.80 14.36 -12.98
N GLN A 212 -31.07 15.42 -13.32
CA GLN A 212 -30.49 16.39 -12.39
C GLN A 212 -31.02 17.79 -12.72
N GLU A 213 -31.54 18.52 -11.72
CA GLU A 213 -31.85 19.95 -11.88
C GLU A 213 -30.55 20.77 -11.89
N LEU A 214 -30.47 21.74 -12.80
CA LEU A 214 -29.38 22.70 -12.93
C LEU A 214 -29.96 24.10 -12.63
N SER A 215 -30.43 24.29 -11.39
CA SER A 215 -31.29 25.41 -11.00
C SER A 215 -30.68 26.80 -11.22
N SER A 216 -29.34 26.92 -11.20
CA SER A 216 -28.61 28.15 -11.53
C SER A 216 -28.71 28.57 -13.01
N LEU A 217 -29.11 27.65 -13.89
CA LEU A 217 -29.30 27.86 -15.33
C LEU A 217 -30.78 27.83 -15.74
N GLY A 218 -31.71 27.48 -14.84
CA GLY A 218 -33.10 27.18 -15.19
C GLY A 218 -33.26 25.94 -16.09
N PHE A 219 -32.24 25.08 -16.11
CA PHE A 219 -32.15 23.90 -16.97
C PHE A 219 -32.30 22.60 -16.17
N ARG A 220 -32.59 21.51 -16.88
CA ARG A 220 -32.55 20.14 -16.34
C ARG A 220 -31.72 19.27 -17.27
N ALA A 221 -30.83 18.47 -16.69
CA ALA A 221 -30.11 17.41 -17.39
C ALA A 221 -30.89 16.10 -17.24
N LEU A 222 -31.10 15.40 -18.35
CA LEU A 222 -31.80 14.14 -18.47
C LEU A 222 -30.82 13.10 -19.00
N PHE A 223 -30.76 11.91 -18.40
CA PHE A 223 -29.82 10.86 -18.78
C PHE A 223 -30.60 9.61 -19.21
N PHE A 224 -30.23 9.04 -20.35
CA PHE A 224 -30.90 7.88 -20.95
C PHE A 224 -29.88 6.83 -21.38
N GLU A 225 -30.28 5.56 -21.31
CA GLU A 225 -29.61 4.47 -21.98
C GLU A 225 -30.04 4.47 -23.46
N TYR A 226 -29.08 4.51 -24.38
CA TYR A 226 -29.33 4.63 -25.82
C TYR A 226 -28.96 3.34 -26.56
N PRO A 227 -29.81 2.78 -27.44
CA PRO A 227 -29.52 1.55 -28.17
C PRO A 227 -28.23 1.59 -29.00
N TRP A 228 -27.37 0.59 -28.86
CA TRP A 228 -26.22 0.41 -29.77
C TRP A 228 -26.66 0.30 -31.23
N GLY A 229 -26.07 1.14 -32.09
CA GLY A 229 -26.29 1.15 -33.54
C GLY A 229 -27.16 2.30 -34.04
N GLN A 230 -27.90 2.99 -33.15
CA GLN A 230 -28.55 4.25 -33.49
C GLN A 230 -27.52 5.39 -33.60
N SER A 231 -27.83 6.36 -34.44
CA SER A 231 -27.05 7.59 -34.66
C SER A 231 -27.38 8.65 -33.61
N MET A 232 -26.53 9.68 -33.48
CA MET A 232 -26.92 10.88 -32.72
C MET A 232 -27.85 11.83 -33.48
N GLU A 233 -28.00 11.64 -34.81
CA GLU A 233 -28.86 12.46 -35.66
C GLU A 233 -30.34 12.18 -35.35
N GLU A 234 -30.71 10.90 -35.23
CA GLU A 234 -32.05 10.45 -34.81
C GLU A 234 -32.49 11.05 -33.46
N ALA A 235 -31.58 11.13 -32.48
CA ALA A 235 -31.86 11.74 -31.18
C ALA A 235 -31.97 13.28 -31.22
N VAL A 236 -31.30 13.94 -32.17
CA VAL A 236 -31.44 15.38 -32.40
C VAL A 236 -32.76 15.69 -33.09
N ASP A 237 -33.11 14.93 -34.14
CA ASP A 237 -34.36 15.10 -34.90
C ASP A 237 -35.60 14.83 -34.03
N ALA A 238 -35.55 13.81 -33.16
CA ALA A 238 -36.63 13.53 -32.20
C ALA A 238 -36.91 14.71 -31.26
N LEU A 239 -35.89 15.47 -30.86
CA LEU A 239 -36.04 16.65 -30.00
C LEU A 239 -36.44 17.91 -30.79
N ALA A 240 -35.97 18.06 -32.04
CA ALA A 240 -36.11 19.29 -32.82
C ALA A 240 -37.57 19.78 -32.98
N ALA A 241 -38.54 18.87 -33.02
CA ALA A 241 -39.96 19.21 -33.21
C ALA A 241 -40.72 19.55 -31.91
N VAL A 242 -40.27 19.07 -30.74
CA VAL A 242 -41.05 19.12 -29.48
C VAL A 242 -40.29 19.66 -28.26
N ALA A 243 -38.97 19.76 -28.36
CA ALA A 243 -38.07 20.28 -27.34
C ALA A 243 -36.83 20.96 -27.99
N PRO A 244 -37.03 21.99 -28.85
CA PRO A 244 -35.99 22.54 -29.72
C PRO A 244 -34.83 23.26 -28.99
N GLU A 245 -34.98 23.59 -27.70
CA GLU A 245 -33.89 24.17 -26.90
C GLU A 245 -33.06 23.11 -26.16
N MET A 246 -33.49 21.83 -26.18
CA MET A 246 -32.72 20.73 -25.62
C MET A 246 -31.57 20.35 -26.55
N ARG A 247 -30.39 20.12 -25.98
CA ARG A 247 -29.18 19.68 -26.69
C ARG A 247 -28.80 18.30 -26.18
N VAL A 248 -28.62 17.34 -27.08
CA VAL A 248 -28.35 15.93 -26.75
C VAL A 248 -27.00 15.46 -27.31
N ALA A 249 -26.28 14.66 -26.52
CA ALA A 249 -24.99 14.07 -26.88
C ALA A 249 -24.74 12.79 -26.06
N PHE A 250 -23.75 11.98 -26.46
CA PHE A 250 -23.24 10.92 -25.59
C PHE A 250 -22.66 11.49 -24.30
N ASN A 251 -22.99 10.87 -23.15
CA ASN A 251 -22.39 11.26 -21.88
C ASN A 251 -20.92 10.81 -21.85
N THR A 252 -20.03 11.76 -22.15
CA THR A 252 -18.63 11.52 -22.52
C THR A 252 -17.71 11.58 -21.30
N ILE A 253 -16.81 10.61 -21.17
CA ILE A 253 -15.80 10.59 -20.11
C ILE A 253 -14.63 11.50 -20.48
N TYR A 254 -14.66 12.72 -19.95
CA TYR A 254 -13.52 13.63 -19.97
C TYR A 254 -12.38 13.11 -19.09
N ARG A 255 -11.15 13.45 -19.45
CA ARG A 255 -9.91 13.19 -18.69
C ARG A 255 -9.11 14.48 -18.60
N PHE A 256 -8.24 14.58 -17.60
CA PHE A 256 -7.31 15.71 -17.50
C PHE A 256 -6.43 15.81 -18.76
N SER A 257 -6.42 16.99 -19.38
CA SER A 257 -5.42 17.36 -20.39
C SER A 257 -4.07 17.59 -19.70
N GLY A 258 -2.98 17.18 -20.34
CA GLY A 258 -1.66 17.12 -19.72
C GLY A 258 -1.11 18.48 -19.29
N GLY A 259 -0.59 18.53 -18.07
CA GLY A 259 0.35 19.53 -17.58
C GLY A 259 1.42 18.82 -16.75
N SER A 260 2.57 19.47 -16.49
CA SER A 260 3.63 18.87 -15.67
C SER A 260 3.12 18.46 -14.28
N PRO A 261 3.60 17.34 -13.72
CA PRO A 261 3.11 16.83 -12.44
C PRO A 261 3.39 17.80 -11.27
N ARG A 262 2.49 17.79 -10.27
CA ARG A 262 2.64 18.62 -9.06
C ARG A 262 3.64 17.97 -8.10
N LEU A 263 4.93 18.12 -8.37
CA LEU A 263 6.05 17.57 -7.59
C LEU A 263 6.25 18.30 -6.24
N TYR A 264 5.25 18.25 -5.36
CA TYR A 264 5.24 19.01 -4.11
C TYR A 264 5.99 18.34 -2.94
N ALA A 265 6.12 17.01 -2.97
CA ALA A 265 6.61 16.22 -1.84
C ALA A 265 8.05 16.57 -1.44
N SER A 266 8.93 16.76 -2.43
CA SER A 266 10.33 17.15 -2.20
C SER A 266 10.41 18.48 -1.46
N SER A 267 9.73 19.52 -1.98
CA SER A 267 9.69 20.84 -1.37
C SER A 267 9.16 20.83 0.08
N LEU A 268 8.21 19.95 0.39
CA LEU A 268 7.67 19.86 1.75
C LEU A 268 8.65 19.28 2.76
N VAL A 269 9.56 18.39 2.33
CA VAL A 269 10.62 17.85 3.20
C VAL A 269 11.92 18.65 3.13
N GLY A 270 12.01 19.67 2.29
CA GLY A 270 13.21 20.51 2.08
C GLY A 270 14.04 20.18 0.84
N ALA A 271 13.71 19.08 0.16
CA ALA A 271 14.46 18.53 -0.97
C ALA A 271 14.17 19.23 -2.31
N GLU A 272 15.19 19.31 -3.18
CA GLU A 272 15.07 19.90 -4.52
C GLU A 272 14.09 19.11 -5.43
N PRO A 273 13.05 19.75 -6.01
CA PRO A 273 11.92 19.07 -6.66
C PRO A 273 12.27 18.06 -7.76
N ARG A 274 13.27 18.37 -8.60
CA ARG A 274 13.68 17.54 -9.74
C ARG A 274 14.99 16.78 -9.52
N GLU A 275 15.60 16.89 -8.34
CA GLU A 275 16.78 16.11 -7.97
C GLU A 275 16.47 15.00 -6.95
N GLY A 276 15.43 15.17 -6.13
CA GLY A 276 15.19 14.29 -4.98
C GLY A 276 16.37 14.33 -4.01
N CYS A 277 16.62 13.24 -3.28
CA CYS A 277 17.72 13.19 -2.32
C CYS A 277 18.76 12.13 -2.69
N ARG A 278 20.02 12.56 -2.78
CA ARG A 278 21.19 11.68 -2.95
C ARG A 278 21.84 11.37 -1.60
N LEU A 279 22.06 10.09 -1.31
CA LEU A 279 22.79 9.69 -0.10
C LEU A 279 24.29 9.99 -0.26
N PRO A 280 24.99 10.51 0.78
CA PRO A 280 26.44 10.77 0.73
C PRO A 280 27.28 9.49 0.70
N ARG A 281 26.70 8.35 1.11
CA ARG A 281 27.25 7.01 0.93
C ARG A 281 26.13 6.00 0.72
N SER A 282 26.44 4.86 0.10
CA SER A 282 25.50 3.73 -0.04
C SER A 282 24.96 3.28 1.33
N VAL A 283 23.65 3.05 1.39
CA VAL A 283 22.94 2.39 2.50
C VAL A 283 22.08 1.28 1.90
N LYS A 284 22.02 0.14 2.58
CA LYS A 284 21.15 -0.98 2.25
C LYS A 284 19.76 -0.77 2.84
N ILE A 285 18.75 -0.68 1.97
CA ILE A 285 17.34 -0.53 2.34
C ILE A 285 16.61 -1.83 1.96
N GLY A 286 16.08 -2.51 2.97
CA GLY A 286 15.15 -3.60 2.81
C GLY A 286 13.73 -3.07 2.59
N MET A 287 12.97 -3.75 1.77
CA MET A 287 11.57 -3.40 1.48
C MET A 287 10.73 -4.67 1.50
N ILE A 288 9.54 -4.59 2.08
CA ILE A 288 8.59 -5.70 2.15
C ILE A 288 7.27 -5.21 1.55
N ASP A 289 6.95 -5.69 0.34
CA ASP A 289 5.78 -5.25 -0.43
C ASP A 289 5.32 -6.36 -1.41
N GLY A 290 4.58 -6.02 -2.46
CA GLY A 290 4.39 -6.87 -3.63
C GLY A 290 5.57 -6.80 -4.61
N PRO A 291 5.40 -7.34 -5.83
CA PRO A 291 6.40 -7.25 -6.88
C PRO A 291 6.73 -5.81 -7.30
N ILE A 292 7.89 -5.64 -7.94
CA ILE A 292 8.33 -4.38 -8.55
C ILE A 292 8.45 -4.58 -10.05
N ASP A 293 8.01 -3.61 -10.85
CA ASP A 293 8.41 -3.53 -12.26
C ASP A 293 9.79 -2.89 -12.36
N THR A 294 10.83 -3.73 -12.34
CA THR A 294 12.23 -3.28 -12.41
C THR A 294 12.65 -2.79 -13.81
N LEU A 295 11.79 -2.96 -14.83
CA LEU A 295 12.00 -2.42 -16.17
C LEU A 295 11.45 -1.00 -16.33
N HIS A 296 10.79 -0.47 -15.29
CA HIS A 296 10.28 0.90 -15.29
C HIS A 296 11.44 1.92 -15.46
N PRO A 297 11.33 2.93 -16.35
CA PRO A 297 12.42 3.88 -16.63
C PRO A 297 12.99 4.58 -15.38
N ALA A 298 12.16 4.93 -14.39
CA ALA A 298 12.61 5.57 -13.16
C ALA A 298 13.44 4.63 -12.26
N LEU A 299 13.41 3.32 -12.49
CA LEU A 299 14.18 2.32 -11.74
C LEU A 299 15.36 1.73 -12.54
N ALA A 300 15.44 1.98 -13.86
CA ALA A 300 16.46 1.40 -14.73
C ALA A 300 17.91 1.75 -14.34
N SER A 301 18.14 2.91 -13.72
CA SER A 301 19.45 3.33 -13.18
C SER A 301 19.62 3.05 -11.67
N ALA A 302 18.64 2.40 -11.03
CA ALA A 302 18.62 2.14 -9.59
C ALA A 302 19.10 0.72 -9.26
N ARG A 303 19.83 0.58 -8.15
CA ARG A 303 20.30 -0.73 -7.65
C ARG A 303 19.16 -1.44 -6.92
N VAL A 304 18.22 -1.98 -7.68
CA VAL A 304 17.05 -2.72 -7.19
C VAL A 304 17.22 -4.21 -7.42
N SER A 305 16.92 -5.01 -6.41
CA SER A 305 16.79 -6.46 -6.48
C SER A 305 15.48 -6.90 -5.81
N SER A 306 14.90 -8.01 -6.25
CA SER A 306 13.67 -8.59 -5.67
C SER A 306 13.82 -10.09 -5.49
N ILE A 307 13.21 -10.63 -4.42
CA ILE A 307 13.02 -12.06 -4.21
C ILE A 307 11.58 -12.33 -3.77
N SER A 308 10.97 -13.40 -4.27
CA SER A 308 9.58 -13.75 -3.95
C SER A 308 9.51 -14.83 -2.88
N LEU A 309 8.72 -14.61 -1.82
CA LEU A 309 8.36 -15.61 -0.80
C LEU A 309 6.96 -16.20 -1.02
N LEU A 310 6.46 -16.10 -2.25
CA LEU A 310 5.19 -16.69 -2.66
C LEU A 310 5.33 -18.19 -2.91
N ARG A 311 4.31 -18.96 -2.56
CA ARG A 311 4.28 -20.41 -2.80
C ARG A 311 4.08 -20.68 -4.28
N LYS A 312 4.62 -21.78 -4.82
CA LYS A 312 4.65 -22.08 -6.28
C LYS A 312 3.29 -22.05 -6.99
N ASN A 313 2.19 -22.20 -6.25
CA ASN A 313 0.80 -22.19 -6.74
C ASN A 313 0.08 -20.85 -6.52
N GLU A 314 0.74 -19.84 -5.95
CA GLU A 314 0.15 -18.52 -5.68
C GLU A 314 0.43 -17.53 -6.80
N ARG A 315 -0.59 -16.75 -7.17
CA ARG A 315 -0.42 -15.63 -8.08
C ARG A 315 0.04 -14.40 -7.30
N ALA A 316 1.10 -13.73 -7.76
CA ALA A 316 1.59 -12.49 -7.16
C ALA A 316 0.58 -11.32 -7.24
N ALA A 317 0.74 -10.35 -6.34
CA ALA A 317 0.09 -9.04 -6.40
C ALA A 317 0.42 -8.28 -7.69
N LEU A 318 -0.31 -7.19 -7.96
CA LEU A 318 0.05 -6.25 -9.01
C LEU A 318 1.26 -5.43 -8.54
N SER A 319 2.27 -5.28 -9.40
CA SER A 319 3.48 -4.50 -9.10
C SER A 319 3.24 -2.98 -8.93
N ALA A 320 2.01 -2.51 -9.14
CA ALA A 320 1.60 -1.11 -9.06
C ALA A 320 1.76 -0.45 -7.67
N HIS A 321 1.90 -1.24 -6.60
CA HIS A 321 2.23 -0.72 -5.27
C HIS A 321 3.75 -0.70 -5.06
N GLY A 322 4.41 -1.86 -5.13
CA GLY A 322 5.87 -1.98 -4.99
C GLY A 322 6.66 -1.05 -5.90
N THR A 323 6.28 -0.90 -7.18
CA THR A 323 6.94 0.02 -8.12
C THR A 323 6.89 1.49 -7.66
N ALA A 324 5.76 1.91 -7.06
CA ALA A 324 5.61 3.27 -6.54
C ALA A 324 6.45 3.49 -5.27
N ILE A 325 6.46 2.52 -4.35
CA ILE A 325 7.29 2.57 -3.13
C ILE A 325 8.78 2.54 -3.48
N ALA A 326 9.20 1.69 -4.41
CA ALA A 326 10.57 1.62 -4.90
C ALA A 326 10.99 2.91 -5.62
N GLY A 327 10.09 3.53 -6.40
CA GLY A 327 10.32 4.83 -7.03
C GLY A 327 10.56 5.94 -5.99
N LEU A 328 9.70 6.03 -4.97
CA LEU A 328 9.85 6.98 -3.87
C LEU A 328 11.15 6.75 -3.06
N LEU A 329 11.61 5.51 -2.92
CA LEU A 329 12.89 5.21 -2.28
C LEU A 329 14.08 5.57 -3.18
N VAL A 330 14.22 4.97 -4.36
CA VAL A 330 15.48 4.96 -5.14
C VAL A 330 15.35 5.41 -6.59
N GLY A 331 14.22 6.02 -6.96
CA GLY A 331 13.95 6.53 -8.30
C GLY A 331 15.04 7.46 -8.84
N GLN A 332 15.44 7.23 -10.09
CA GLN A 332 16.46 7.97 -10.83
C GLN A 332 15.97 8.21 -12.27
N ASP A 333 14.79 8.82 -12.37
CA ASP A 333 14.19 9.26 -13.62
C ASP A 333 14.99 10.40 -14.28
N PRO A 334 15.42 10.26 -15.55
CA PRO A 334 16.11 11.32 -16.29
C PRO A 334 15.29 12.61 -16.49
N ALA A 335 13.96 12.57 -16.45
CA ALA A 335 13.11 13.77 -16.54
C ALA A 335 13.02 14.55 -15.20
N GLY A 336 13.45 13.93 -14.10
CA GLY A 336 13.42 14.50 -12.74
C GLY A 336 12.04 14.45 -12.08
N GLU A 337 11.05 13.78 -12.66
CA GLU A 337 9.66 13.78 -12.16
C GLU A 337 9.38 12.61 -11.21
N LEU A 338 10.15 11.53 -11.32
CA LEU A 338 10.05 10.34 -10.46
C LEU A 338 11.37 10.06 -9.70
N MET A 339 11.92 11.11 -9.08
CA MET A 339 13.14 11.06 -8.28
C MET A 339 12.90 10.57 -6.85
N GLY A 340 13.74 9.65 -6.38
CA GLY A 340 13.66 9.06 -5.05
C GLY A 340 14.33 9.88 -3.95
N PHE A 341 13.95 9.61 -2.71
CA PHE A 341 14.48 10.24 -1.50
C PHE A 341 15.78 9.59 -0.95
N ALA A 342 16.25 8.50 -1.57
CA ALA A 342 17.47 7.79 -1.20
C ALA A 342 18.26 7.33 -2.45
N ARG A 343 18.43 8.22 -3.45
CA ARG A 343 19.25 7.97 -4.65
C ARG A 343 20.67 7.53 -4.24
N GLY A 344 21.13 6.42 -4.81
CA GLY A 344 22.42 5.80 -4.47
C GLY A 344 22.35 4.70 -3.39
N ALA A 345 21.20 4.48 -2.75
CA ALA A 345 20.97 3.30 -1.93
C ALA A 345 21.04 1.99 -2.73
N GLU A 346 21.00 0.87 -2.00
CA GLU A 346 20.84 -0.49 -2.51
C GLU A 346 19.50 -1.02 -1.99
N LEU A 347 18.56 -1.34 -2.88
CA LEU A 347 17.21 -1.77 -2.54
C LEU A 347 17.06 -3.29 -2.73
N LEU A 348 16.67 -3.99 -1.66
CA LEU A 348 16.25 -5.39 -1.72
C LEU A 348 14.78 -5.49 -1.31
N ASN A 349 13.93 -5.80 -2.27
CA ASN A 349 12.52 -6.07 -2.04
C ASN A 349 12.27 -7.55 -1.78
N VAL A 350 11.40 -7.85 -0.80
CA VAL A 350 10.91 -9.19 -0.52
C VAL A 350 9.41 -9.21 -0.80
N GLU A 351 9.03 -9.91 -1.87
CA GLU A 351 7.64 -9.98 -2.32
C GLU A 351 6.87 -10.98 -1.44
N ILE A 352 5.94 -10.47 -0.63
CA ILE A 352 5.11 -11.31 0.26
C ILE A 352 3.63 -11.31 -0.10
N PHE A 353 3.18 -10.36 -0.94
CA PHE A 353 1.75 -10.20 -1.25
C PHE A 353 1.30 -11.06 -2.44
N SER A 354 0.44 -12.04 -2.18
CA SER A 354 -0.29 -12.80 -3.20
C SER A 354 -1.62 -12.12 -3.55
N ARG A 355 -2.18 -12.41 -4.73
CA ARG A 355 -3.45 -11.84 -5.23
C ARG A 355 -4.57 -12.87 -5.15
N ARG A 356 -5.35 -12.84 -4.07
CA ARG A 356 -6.48 -13.73 -3.81
C ARG A 356 -7.80 -12.94 -3.82
N TRP A 357 -8.80 -13.40 -4.58
CA TRP A 357 -10.08 -12.69 -4.77
C TRP A 357 -9.89 -11.19 -5.13
N GLY A 358 -9.02 -10.91 -6.11
CA GLY A 358 -8.72 -9.55 -6.59
C GLY A 358 -7.84 -8.69 -5.65
N ARG A 359 -7.72 -9.02 -4.36
CA ARG A 359 -6.97 -8.22 -3.37
C ARG A 359 -5.59 -8.80 -3.09
N ALA A 360 -4.61 -7.92 -2.88
CA ALA A 360 -3.31 -8.27 -2.33
C ALA A 360 -3.48 -8.73 -0.86
N ARG A 361 -2.80 -9.80 -0.45
CA ARG A 361 -2.69 -10.25 0.94
C ARG A 361 -1.33 -10.90 1.20
N ALA A 362 -0.83 -10.70 2.41
CA ALA A 362 0.21 -11.52 3.03
C ALA A 362 -0.30 -11.99 4.41
N ASP A 363 0.40 -12.94 5.01
CA ASP A 363 0.17 -13.44 6.37
C ASP A 363 1.41 -13.21 7.24
N THR A 364 1.26 -13.38 8.56
CA THR A 364 2.34 -13.17 9.54
C THR A 364 3.56 -14.04 9.24
N GLU A 365 3.35 -15.26 8.74
CA GLU A 365 4.40 -16.20 8.31
C GLU A 365 5.38 -15.53 7.33
N ARG A 366 4.87 -14.99 6.22
CA ARG A 366 5.74 -14.32 5.23
C ARG A 366 6.33 -13.01 5.73
N ILE A 367 5.63 -12.24 6.57
CA ILE A 367 6.17 -11.00 7.13
C ILE A 367 7.40 -11.31 8.01
N VAL A 368 7.28 -12.29 8.92
CA VAL A 368 8.37 -12.71 9.80
C VAL A 368 9.55 -13.26 9.00
N VAL A 369 9.31 -14.15 8.03
CA VAL A 369 10.38 -14.71 7.19
C VAL A 369 11.04 -13.64 6.30
N ALA A 370 10.30 -12.63 5.83
CA ALA A 370 10.86 -11.52 5.06
C ALA A 370 11.78 -10.62 5.90
N LEU A 371 11.37 -10.29 7.14
CA LEU A 371 12.18 -9.52 8.09
C LEU A 371 13.50 -10.23 8.41
N ASP A 372 13.42 -11.50 8.81
CA ASP A 372 14.56 -12.38 9.08
C ASP A 372 15.49 -12.53 7.85
N TYR A 373 14.92 -12.69 6.64
CA TYR A 373 15.69 -12.74 5.40
C TYR A 373 16.47 -11.43 5.12
N LEU A 374 15.84 -10.27 5.30
CA LEU A 374 16.50 -8.96 5.10
C LEU A 374 17.66 -8.76 6.07
N ILE A 375 17.45 -9.08 7.36
CA ILE A 375 18.47 -8.93 8.40
C ILE A 375 19.67 -9.84 8.13
N ARG A 376 19.47 -11.13 7.79
CA ARG A 376 20.56 -12.03 7.38
C ARG A 376 21.34 -11.57 6.14
N ARG A 377 20.76 -10.73 5.28
CA ARG A 377 21.43 -10.15 4.10
C ARG A 377 22.10 -8.78 4.38
N GLY A 378 22.00 -8.28 5.62
CA GLY A 378 22.57 -7.00 6.06
C GLY A 378 21.73 -5.77 5.67
N PHE A 379 20.41 -5.94 5.51
CA PHE A 379 19.47 -4.86 5.19
C PHE A 379 18.70 -4.45 6.45
N SER A 380 19.35 -3.69 7.34
CA SER A 380 18.77 -3.28 8.64
C SER A 380 17.83 -2.07 8.58
N VAL A 381 17.83 -1.27 7.52
CA VAL A 381 16.83 -0.20 7.29
C VAL A 381 15.67 -0.80 6.51
N ILE A 382 14.49 -0.97 7.13
CA ILE A 382 13.38 -1.77 6.55
C ILE A 382 12.10 -0.94 6.37
N ASN A 383 11.62 -0.86 5.13
CA ASN A 383 10.37 -0.22 4.74
C ASN A 383 9.20 -1.22 4.65
N MET A 384 8.15 -1.02 5.46
CA MET A 384 6.90 -1.79 5.44
C MET A 384 5.70 -0.89 5.09
N SER A 385 5.44 -0.71 3.80
CA SER A 385 4.36 0.15 3.29
C SER A 385 2.96 -0.48 3.41
N PHE A 386 2.70 -1.23 4.47
CA PHE A 386 1.44 -1.94 4.74
C PHE A 386 1.05 -1.87 6.22
N ALA A 387 -0.20 -2.24 6.51
CA ALA A 387 -0.76 -2.28 7.86
C ALA A 387 -1.77 -3.44 7.96
N GLY A 388 -1.84 -4.09 9.13
CA GLY A 388 -2.71 -5.23 9.41
C GLY A 388 -3.28 -5.21 10.84
N PRO A 389 -4.09 -6.21 11.23
CA PRO A 389 -4.56 -6.35 12.61
C PRO A 389 -3.37 -6.58 13.56
N TYR A 390 -3.60 -6.32 14.85
CA TYR A 390 -2.64 -6.65 15.90
C TYR A 390 -2.33 -8.17 15.94
N ASN A 391 -1.08 -8.52 16.20
CA ASN A 391 -0.59 -9.90 16.26
C ASN A 391 0.66 -9.99 17.15
N ALA A 392 0.53 -10.56 18.36
CA ALA A 392 1.61 -10.63 19.34
C ALA A 392 2.86 -11.39 18.84
N ALA A 393 2.71 -12.37 17.94
CA ALA A 393 3.86 -13.10 17.38
C ALA A 393 4.63 -12.26 16.35
N LEU A 394 3.98 -11.32 15.68
CA LEU A 394 4.66 -10.32 14.85
C LEU A 394 5.36 -9.27 15.72
N GLU A 395 4.70 -8.79 16.77
CA GLU A 395 5.27 -7.80 17.71
C GLU A 395 6.57 -8.31 18.36
N LEU A 396 6.56 -9.54 18.89
CA LEU A 396 7.75 -10.20 19.44
C LEU A 396 8.93 -10.24 18.45
N VAL A 397 8.67 -10.46 17.16
CA VAL A 397 9.71 -10.47 16.12
C VAL A 397 10.19 -9.06 15.79
N LEU A 398 9.30 -8.06 15.76
CA LEU A 398 9.68 -6.66 15.54
C LEU A 398 10.59 -6.15 16.66
N ASP A 399 10.26 -6.44 17.92
CA ASP A 399 11.11 -6.04 19.06
C ASP A 399 12.45 -6.78 19.07
N ALA A 400 12.45 -8.12 18.90
CA ALA A 400 13.68 -8.91 18.87
C ALA A 400 14.63 -8.56 17.70
N LEU A 401 14.13 -7.97 16.62
CA LEU A 401 14.95 -7.44 15.52
C LEU A 401 15.40 -6.00 15.78
N ALA A 402 14.61 -5.18 16.47
CA ALA A 402 15.04 -3.85 16.88
C ALA A 402 16.22 -3.89 17.88
N ASP A 403 16.22 -4.88 18.79
CA ASP A 403 17.35 -5.16 19.68
C ASP A 403 18.62 -5.58 18.92
N GLN A 404 18.46 -6.19 17.74
CA GLN A 404 19.56 -6.48 16.79
C GLN A 404 19.94 -5.27 15.91
N GLY A 405 19.36 -4.09 16.16
CA GLY A 405 19.65 -2.86 15.43
C GLY A 405 18.85 -2.68 14.13
N ALA A 406 17.72 -3.38 13.96
CA ALA A 406 16.80 -3.11 12.86
C ALA A 406 16.12 -1.73 13.03
N LEU A 407 16.03 -0.99 11.93
CA LEU A 407 15.49 0.36 11.84
C LEU A 407 14.27 0.29 10.93
N MET A 408 13.10 0.06 11.54
CA MET A 408 11.87 -0.33 10.85
C MET A 408 10.89 0.83 10.74
N PHE A 409 10.27 0.97 9.57
CA PHE A 409 9.33 2.04 9.24
C PHE A 409 8.03 1.43 8.70
N ALA A 410 6.88 1.87 9.20
CA ALA A 410 5.59 1.29 8.81
C ALA A 410 4.44 2.30 8.70
N ALA A 411 3.45 1.94 7.89
CA ALA A 411 2.28 2.77 7.63
C ALA A 411 1.28 2.73 8.79
N ALA A 412 0.81 3.89 9.26
CA ALA A 412 -0.28 4.00 10.25
C ALA A 412 -1.65 3.46 9.76
N GLY A 413 -1.73 3.03 8.51
CA GLY A 413 -2.90 2.42 7.88
C GLY A 413 -3.85 3.44 7.26
N ASN A 414 -4.79 2.94 6.45
CA ASN A 414 -5.75 3.74 5.67
C ASN A 414 -7.20 3.49 6.13
N SER A 415 -7.44 3.41 7.44
CA SER A 415 -8.74 3.06 8.06
C SER A 415 -9.63 4.25 8.41
N GLY A 416 -9.08 5.46 8.52
CA GLY A 416 -9.74 6.65 9.06
C GLY A 416 -10.07 6.58 10.56
N LYS A 417 -9.50 5.62 11.30
CA LYS A 417 -9.85 5.32 12.70
C LYS A 417 -8.67 5.46 13.66
N GLN A 418 -9.00 5.69 14.93
CA GLN A 418 -8.04 5.53 16.02
C GLN A 418 -7.75 4.04 16.21
N SER A 419 -6.52 3.62 15.92
CA SER A 419 -6.09 2.21 15.97
C SER A 419 -4.57 2.13 15.82
N ALA A 420 -3.93 1.18 16.48
CA ALA A 420 -2.49 0.88 16.32
C ALA A 420 -2.30 -0.44 15.54
N PRO A 421 -2.37 -0.42 14.19
CA PRO A 421 -2.20 -1.62 13.37
C PRO A 421 -0.72 -2.03 13.28
N LEU A 422 -0.41 -3.33 13.31
CA LEU A 422 0.97 -3.78 13.07
C LEU A 422 1.33 -3.68 11.56
N PRO A 423 2.59 -3.35 11.20
CA PRO A 423 3.75 -3.20 12.09
C PRO A 423 3.81 -1.88 12.86
N ALA A 424 3.11 -0.83 12.42
CA ALA A 424 3.21 0.53 12.96
C ALA A 424 2.78 0.70 14.43
N GLY A 425 2.02 -0.25 14.99
CA GLY A 425 1.63 -0.24 16.40
C GLY A 425 2.74 -0.65 17.38
N ALA A 426 3.79 -1.35 16.93
CA ALA A 426 4.84 -1.87 17.80
C ALA A 426 5.80 -0.75 18.26
N ALA A 427 6.20 -0.79 19.54
CA ALA A 427 6.95 0.29 20.19
C ALA A 427 8.33 0.58 19.54
N ASN A 428 8.91 -0.39 18.84
CA ASN A 428 10.20 -0.25 18.15
C ASN A 428 10.11 -0.06 16.63
N VAL A 429 8.91 0.19 16.10
CA VAL A 429 8.69 0.54 14.68
C VAL A 429 8.32 2.02 14.56
N ILE A 430 8.95 2.73 13.62
CA ILE A 430 8.63 4.13 13.34
C ILE A 430 7.34 4.20 12.51
N ALA A 431 6.27 4.65 13.17
CA ALA A 431 4.93 4.77 12.60
C ALA A 431 4.76 6.08 11.80
N VAL A 432 4.36 5.95 10.53
CA VAL A 432 4.25 7.07 9.59
C VAL A 432 2.81 7.32 9.15
N THR A 433 2.36 8.57 9.30
CA THR A 433 1.09 9.09 8.77
C THR A 433 1.32 9.99 7.54
N ALA A 434 0.25 10.30 6.82
CA ALA A 434 0.29 11.02 5.55
C ALA A 434 -0.32 12.43 5.64
N VAL A 435 0.29 13.40 4.95
CA VAL A 435 -0.26 14.75 4.71
C VAL A 435 -0.39 15.09 3.23
N ASP A 436 -1.28 16.03 2.92
CA ASP A 436 -1.44 16.63 1.59
C ASP A 436 -0.47 17.81 1.34
N SER A 437 -0.59 18.45 0.18
CA SER A 437 0.22 19.61 -0.21
C SER A 437 0.04 20.84 0.68
N ASP A 438 -1.07 20.89 1.40
CA ASP A 438 -1.51 22.01 2.22
C ASP A 438 -1.39 21.65 3.72
N LEU A 439 -0.60 20.61 4.02
CA LEU A 439 -0.25 20.09 5.35
C LEU A 439 -1.41 19.48 6.14
N ARG A 440 -2.55 19.21 5.50
CA ARG A 440 -3.69 18.56 6.15
C ARG A 440 -3.43 17.06 6.25
N ARG A 441 -3.78 16.46 7.39
CA ARG A 441 -3.74 15.00 7.57
C ARG A 441 -4.63 14.31 6.54
N PHE A 442 -4.11 13.29 5.88
CA PHE A 442 -4.89 12.43 4.98
C PHE A 442 -6.12 11.89 5.71
N ARG A 443 -7.34 12.22 5.22
CA ARG A 443 -8.60 11.94 5.92
C ARG A 443 -8.75 10.47 6.33
N ALA A 444 -8.27 9.55 5.49
CA ALA A 444 -8.34 8.11 5.73
C ALA A 444 -7.12 7.53 6.45
N ALA A 445 -6.10 8.31 6.83
CA ALA A 445 -5.01 7.78 7.66
C ALA A 445 -5.53 7.27 9.01
N GLY A 446 -4.94 6.20 9.52
CA GLY A 446 -5.05 5.84 10.93
C GLY A 446 -4.38 6.89 11.82
N TYR A 447 -4.75 6.92 13.10
CA TYR A 447 -4.22 7.85 14.08
C TYR A 447 -4.19 7.26 15.49
N GLY A 448 -3.48 7.91 16.42
CA GLY A 448 -3.34 7.48 17.80
C GLY A 448 -1.90 7.60 18.32
N GLN A 449 -1.71 7.30 19.61
CA GLN A 449 -0.45 7.52 20.34
C GLN A 449 0.79 6.74 19.82
N HIS A 450 0.61 5.86 18.84
CA HIS A 450 1.70 5.14 18.16
C HIS A 450 2.35 6.00 17.04
N VAL A 451 1.61 6.91 16.39
CA VAL A 451 2.11 7.72 15.27
C VAL A 451 3.34 8.53 15.69
N GLU A 452 4.45 8.39 14.99
CA GLU A 452 5.68 9.12 15.31
C GLU A 452 5.93 10.30 14.37
N PHE A 453 5.65 10.16 13.07
CA PHE A 453 5.97 11.20 12.09
C PHE A 453 4.93 11.29 10.96
N SER A 454 4.81 12.49 10.40
CA SER A 454 4.11 12.75 9.14
C SER A 454 5.09 12.86 7.97
N ALA A 455 4.66 12.43 6.78
CA ALA A 455 5.33 12.72 5.52
C ALA A 455 4.30 12.95 4.39
N PRO A 456 4.69 13.55 3.26
CA PRO A 456 3.79 13.69 2.10
C PRO A 456 3.25 12.32 1.67
N GLY A 457 1.96 12.23 1.39
CA GLY A 457 1.30 10.94 1.12
C GLY A 457 -0.09 11.03 0.51
N VAL A 458 -0.45 12.18 -0.07
CA VAL A 458 -1.74 12.40 -0.75
C VAL A 458 -1.47 13.04 -2.10
N ASP A 459 -2.03 12.50 -3.15
CA ASP A 459 -1.88 12.94 -4.55
C ASP A 459 -0.39 13.09 -4.92
N LEU A 460 0.40 12.07 -4.54
CA LEU A 460 1.79 11.92 -4.94
C LEU A 460 1.88 11.37 -6.35
N TYR A 461 2.67 12.02 -7.21
CA TYR A 461 3.05 11.49 -8.51
C TYR A 461 4.10 10.38 -8.33
N VAL A 462 3.83 9.18 -8.83
CA VAL A 462 4.65 7.98 -8.60
C VAL A 462 4.80 7.08 -9.82
N ALA A 463 5.89 6.32 -9.83
CA ALA A 463 6.16 5.27 -10.82
C ALA A 463 5.10 4.16 -10.78
N HIS A 464 4.72 3.68 -11.97
CA HIS A 464 3.67 2.69 -12.17
C HIS A 464 4.04 1.77 -13.35
N PRO A 465 3.67 0.46 -13.37
CA PRO A 465 4.06 -0.49 -14.43
C PRO A 465 3.55 -0.22 -15.86
N LYS A 466 3.06 1.00 -16.14
CA LYS A 466 2.64 1.52 -17.45
C LYS A 466 2.89 3.04 -17.56
N GLY A 467 3.96 3.55 -16.93
CA GLY A 467 4.26 4.98 -16.82
C GLY A 467 4.08 5.49 -15.39
N ASP A 468 3.12 6.36 -15.17
CA ASP A 468 2.97 7.15 -13.96
C ASP A 468 1.50 7.22 -13.48
N ARG A 469 1.27 7.76 -12.29
CA ARG A 469 -0.05 8.14 -11.76
C ARG A 469 0.08 8.96 -10.47
N TYR A 470 -1.02 9.59 -10.07
CA TYR A 470 -1.21 10.08 -8.71
C TYR A 470 -1.69 8.97 -7.75
N VAL A 471 -1.24 8.98 -6.49
CA VAL A 471 -1.65 8.06 -5.42
C VAL A 471 -1.77 8.73 -4.05
N SER A 472 -2.61 8.16 -3.19
CA SER A 472 -2.88 8.65 -1.82
C SER A 472 -2.94 7.48 -0.82
N GLY A 473 -2.29 7.65 0.33
CA GLY A 473 -2.25 6.65 1.41
C GLY A 473 -0.99 6.73 2.28
N THR A 474 -1.10 6.34 3.55
CA THR A 474 0.04 6.29 4.50
C THR A 474 1.17 5.39 4.02
N SER A 475 0.88 4.38 3.18
CA SER A 475 1.86 3.49 2.55
C SER A 475 2.89 4.24 1.71
N TYR A 476 2.51 5.34 1.07
CA TYR A 476 3.41 6.17 0.25
C TYR A 476 4.16 7.23 1.06
N ALA A 477 3.73 7.52 2.30
CA ALA A 477 4.45 8.38 3.23
C ALA A 477 5.65 7.65 3.89
N VAL A 478 5.52 6.35 4.16
CA VAL A 478 6.61 5.51 4.74
C VAL A 478 7.95 5.64 4.00
N PRO A 479 8.05 5.45 2.67
CA PRO A 479 9.33 5.50 1.97
C PRO A 479 10.05 6.84 2.09
N VAL A 480 9.33 7.95 2.22
CA VAL A 480 9.92 9.27 2.44
C VAL A 480 10.65 9.31 3.79
N VAL A 481 10.02 8.84 4.87
CA VAL A 481 10.64 8.78 6.22
C VAL A 481 11.79 7.77 6.24
N THR A 482 11.61 6.57 5.66
CA THR A 482 12.67 5.56 5.53
C THR A 482 13.90 6.14 4.83
N ALA A 483 13.69 6.91 3.78
CA ALA A 483 14.76 7.47 2.96
C ALA A 483 15.51 8.63 3.67
N LEU A 484 14.80 9.53 4.36
CA LEU A 484 15.45 10.54 5.19
C LEU A 484 16.22 9.90 6.36
N ALA A 485 15.66 8.85 6.97
CA ALA A 485 16.37 8.05 7.96
C ALA A 485 17.63 7.38 7.38
N ALA A 486 17.57 6.82 6.16
CA ALA A 486 18.74 6.31 5.46
C ALA A 486 19.81 7.40 5.22
N GLY A 487 19.41 8.65 5.02
CA GLY A 487 20.31 9.80 4.99
C GLY A 487 21.00 10.14 6.32
N TYR A 488 20.34 9.88 7.46
CA TYR A 488 20.96 9.98 8.78
C TYR A 488 21.85 8.76 9.10
N VAL A 489 21.46 7.56 8.69
CA VAL A 489 22.31 6.34 8.73
C VAL A 489 23.58 6.55 7.89
N ALA A 490 23.45 7.11 6.68
CA ALA A 490 24.56 7.47 5.82
C ALA A 490 25.55 8.44 6.50
N ARG A 491 25.06 9.26 7.43
CA ARG A 491 25.85 10.22 8.24
C ARG A 491 26.18 9.71 9.66
N GLY A 492 26.07 8.38 9.89
CA GLY A 492 26.53 7.71 11.11
C GLY A 492 25.50 7.53 12.23
N SER A 493 24.24 7.97 12.04
CA SER A 493 23.17 7.75 13.03
C SER A 493 22.53 6.38 12.83
N THR A 494 23.12 5.34 13.41
CA THR A 494 22.77 3.92 13.14
C THR A 494 21.84 3.26 14.15
N SER A 495 21.49 3.90 15.28
CA SER A 495 20.56 3.33 16.26
C SER A 495 19.18 4.00 16.22
N LEU A 496 18.13 3.23 16.55
CA LEU A 496 16.74 3.68 16.53
C LEU A 496 16.53 4.96 17.36
N GLN A 497 17.13 5.03 18.56
CA GLN A 497 17.04 6.21 19.42
C GLN A 497 17.81 7.42 18.86
N ALA A 498 18.91 7.22 18.13
CA ALA A 498 19.60 8.30 17.44
C ALA A 498 18.80 8.81 16.24
N LEU A 499 18.17 7.92 15.46
CA LEU A 499 17.27 8.30 14.37
C LEU A 499 16.03 9.04 14.88
N ARG A 500 15.35 8.53 15.91
CA ARG A 500 14.19 9.20 16.53
C ARG A 500 14.55 10.64 16.93
N ARG A 501 15.68 10.86 17.62
CA ARG A 501 16.18 12.21 17.95
C ARG A 501 16.49 13.06 16.72
N LYS A 502 17.13 12.50 15.68
CA LYS A 502 17.47 13.27 14.47
C LYS A 502 16.22 13.70 13.71
N LEU A 503 15.30 12.78 13.48
CA LEU A 503 14.01 13.05 12.85
C LEU A 503 13.19 14.06 13.68
N SER A 504 13.02 13.86 14.99
CA SER A 504 12.24 14.78 15.84
C SER A 504 12.91 16.16 16.05
N SER A 505 14.20 16.30 15.74
CA SER A 505 14.90 17.60 15.67
C SER A 505 14.86 18.25 14.28
N SER A 506 14.23 17.59 13.31
CA SER A 506 14.12 18.02 11.91
C SER A 506 12.70 17.73 11.42
N VAL A 507 11.75 18.42 12.06
CA VAL A 507 10.32 18.43 11.74
C VAL A 507 9.82 19.86 11.59
N ARG A 508 8.79 20.03 10.77
CA ARG A 508 7.80 21.09 10.96
C ARG A 508 6.66 20.51 11.80
N ASP A 509 6.48 21.05 13.00
CA ASP A 509 5.36 20.72 13.89
C ASP A 509 4.00 21.00 13.19
N LEU A 510 2.99 20.17 13.47
CA LEU A 510 1.67 20.21 12.83
C LEU A 510 0.56 19.82 13.81
N GLY A 511 -0.52 20.60 13.86
CA GLY A 511 -1.67 20.33 14.72
C GLY A 511 -1.55 21.00 16.09
N ALA A 512 -1.52 20.20 17.15
CA ALA A 512 -1.30 20.69 18.52
C ALA A 512 0.21 20.73 18.81
N PRO A 513 0.75 21.75 19.52
CA PRO A 513 2.19 21.89 19.70
C PRO A 513 2.86 20.69 20.38
N GLY A 514 3.93 20.19 19.78
CA GLY A 514 4.65 18.99 20.23
C GLY A 514 4.04 17.69 19.70
N ARG A 515 4.43 16.53 20.27
CA ARG A 515 4.00 15.23 19.74
C ARG A 515 2.51 14.99 19.98
N ASP A 516 1.74 14.85 18.89
CA ASP A 516 0.30 14.64 18.92
C ASP A 516 -0.13 13.29 18.28
N PRO A 517 -1.39 12.82 18.49
CA PRO A 517 -1.88 11.56 17.92
C PRO A 517 -2.19 11.60 16.41
N LEU A 518 -2.29 12.77 15.78
CA LEU A 518 -2.75 12.94 14.39
C LEU A 518 -1.60 13.06 13.38
N PHE A 519 -0.50 13.71 13.77
CA PHE A 519 0.68 14.02 12.96
C PHE A 519 1.99 13.47 13.57
N GLY A 520 1.99 13.03 14.84
CA GLY A 520 3.19 12.59 15.54
C GLY A 520 4.01 13.80 15.99
N TRP A 521 5.33 13.79 15.76
CA TRP A 521 6.20 14.99 15.90
C TRP A 521 5.99 16.02 14.77
N GLY A 522 5.04 15.82 13.87
CA GLY A 522 4.84 16.65 12.69
C GLY A 522 5.53 16.10 11.43
N LEU A 523 5.64 16.95 10.42
CA LEU A 523 6.18 16.62 9.10
C LEU A 523 7.71 16.57 9.13
N VAL A 524 8.31 15.43 8.75
CA VAL A 524 9.77 15.30 8.64
C VAL A 524 10.36 16.24 7.58
N THR A 525 11.54 16.78 7.88
CA THR A 525 12.33 17.59 6.95
C THR A 525 13.81 17.16 6.96
N THR A 526 14.53 17.59 5.94
CA THR A 526 15.98 17.43 5.77
C THR A 526 16.64 18.82 5.64
N PRO A 527 17.80 19.04 6.28
CA PRO A 527 18.69 20.17 6.02
C PRO A 527 19.94 19.78 5.20
N TRP A 528 19.99 18.56 4.64
CA TRP A 528 21.19 17.96 4.03
C TRP A 528 21.00 17.44 2.60
N CYS A 529 19.76 17.61 2.14
CA CYS A 529 19.12 17.41 0.85
C CYS A 529 17.97 18.44 0.87
#